data_AF-A0A7R9HFY5-F1
#
_entry.id   AF-A0A7R9HFY5-F1
#
_cell.length_a   1.000
_cell.length_b   1.000
_cell.length_c   1.000
_cell.angle_alpha   90.00
_cell.angle_beta   90.00
_cell.angle_gamma   90.00
#
_symmetry.space_group_name_H-M   'P 1'
#
loop_
_entity.id
_entity.type
_entity.pdbx_description
1 polymer ?
#
loop_
_entity_poly.entity_id
_entity_poly.type
_entity_poly.pdbx_seq_one_letter_code
_entity_poly.pdbx_strand_id
1 'polypeptide(L)'
;MFWSKKQAELFVSQQAALILNNEPAAMPPPELHEKLRSVLQANSENASAHFLSYLNCLRVKEYSGAIDSLYHSWDRNTYLLDVNRSPAATNEDKCRSFRYAALNVAILHVLFGHKKQAILSLKEAIMMAHEGNDNHCLQHALAWLYKLSVENKVMSQL
;
A
#
# COMPACT_ATOMS: atom_id res chain seq x y z
N MET A 1 -21.55 -8.43 14.86
CA MET A 1 -20.88 -9.74 14.62
C MET A 1 -19.49 -9.62 15.23
N PHE A 2 -19.09 -10.52 16.14
CA PHE A 2 -17.76 -10.45 16.75
C PHE A 2 -16.74 -11.12 15.82
N TRP A 3 -15.72 -10.37 15.39
CA TRP A 3 -14.61 -10.91 14.62
C TRP A 3 -13.52 -11.40 15.58
N SER A 4 -13.12 -12.66 15.47
CA SER A 4 -11.86 -13.09 16.10
C SER A 4 -10.67 -12.63 15.26
N LYS A 5 -9.52 -12.42 15.91
CA LYS A 5 -8.27 -12.00 15.24
C LYS A 5 -7.90 -12.93 14.07
N LYS A 6 -7.91 -14.25 14.29
CA LYS A 6 -7.60 -15.26 13.26
C LYS A 6 -8.57 -15.24 12.09
N GLN A 7 -9.87 -15.07 12.35
CA GLN A 7 -10.88 -14.98 11.28
C GLN A 7 -10.69 -13.72 10.45
N ALA A 8 -10.40 -12.58 11.09
CA ALA A 8 -10.13 -11.33 10.39
C ALA A 8 -8.87 -11.44 9.51
N GLU A 9 -7.78 -11.99 10.01
CA GLU A 9 -6.53 -12.20 9.26
C GLU A 9 -6.72 -13.13 8.06
N LEU A 10 -7.43 -14.26 8.25
CA LEU A 10 -7.75 -15.18 7.16
C LEU A 10 -8.63 -14.52 6.10
N PHE A 11 -9.66 -13.79 6.51
CA PHE A 11 -10.54 -13.07 5.59
C PHE A 11 -9.75 -12.03 4.77
N VAL A 12 -8.94 -11.21 5.44
CA VAL A 12 -8.15 -10.15 4.80
C VAL A 12 -7.15 -10.75 3.80
N SER A 13 -6.40 -11.78 4.19
CA SER A 13 -5.42 -12.43 3.31
C SER A 13 -6.07 -13.08 2.09
N GLN A 14 -7.21 -13.77 2.27
CA GLN A 14 -7.96 -14.37 1.16
C GLN A 14 -8.47 -13.32 0.17
N GLN A 15 -9.07 -12.23 0.66
CA GLN A 15 -9.58 -11.18 -0.22
C GLN A 15 -8.45 -10.42 -0.94
N ALA A 16 -7.32 -10.16 -0.26
CA ALA A 16 -6.16 -9.57 -0.91
C ALA A 16 -5.61 -10.46 -2.04
N ALA A 17 -5.51 -11.78 -1.80
CA ALA A 17 -5.09 -12.73 -2.82
C ALA A 17 -6.05 -12.79 -4.01
N LEU A 18 -7.36 -12.71 -3.77
CA LEU A 18 -8.36 -12.66 -4.83
C LEU A 18 -8.25 -11.37 -5.64
N ILE A 19 -8.13 -10.20 -5.01
CA ILE A 19 -7.97 -8.93 -5.74
C ILE A 19 -6.72 -8.96 -6.64
N LEU A 20 -5.61 -9.53 -6.17
CA LEU A 20 -4.36 -9.55 -6.92
C LEU A 20 -4.35 -10.58 -8.07
N ASN A 21 -4.96 -11.75 -7.88
CA ASN A 21 -4.83 -12.87 -8.83
C ASN A 21 -6.10 -13.17 -9.64
N ASN A 22 -7.28 -12.82 -9.12
CA ASN A 22 -8.58 -13.12 -9.72
C ASN A 22 -9.65 -12.14 -9.22
N GLU A 23 -9.56 -10.88 -9.66
CA GLU A 23 -10.44 -9.81 -9.18
C GLU A 23 -11.95 -10.12 -9.31
N PRO A 24 -12.45 -10.77 -10.39
CA PRO A 24 -13.87 -11.12 -10.49
C PRO A 24 -14.37 -12.10 -9.42
N ALA A 25 -13.47 -12.91 -8.83
CA ALA A 25 -13.80 -13.81 -7.72
C ALA A 25 -13.69 -13.12 -6.35
N ALA A 26 -13.12 -11.92 -6.28
CA ALA A 26 -13.10 -11.10 -5.07
C ALA A 26 -14.50 -10.53 -4.78
N MET A 27 -14.76 -10.24 -3.50
CA MET A 27 -16.00 -9.62 -3.09
C MET A 27 -16.23 -8.28 -3.83
N PRO A 28 -17.48 -7.93 -4.20
CA PRO A 28 -17.79 -6.64 -4.78
C PRO A 28 -17.32 -5.49 -3.88
N PRO A 29 -16.83 -4.37 -4.43
CA PRO A 29 -16.27 -3.30 -3.61
C PRO A 29 -17.19 -2.76 -2.50
N PRO A 30 -18.50 -2.56 -2.71
CA PRO A 30 -19.41 -2.09 -1.66
C PRO A 30 -19.54 -3.10 -0.51
N GLU A 31 -19.69 -4.40 -0.83
CA GLU A 31 -19.81 -5.46 0.16
C GLU A 31 -18.50 -5.63 0.95
N LEU A 32 -17.36 -5.55 0.26
CA LEU A 32 -16.05 -5.63 0.89
C LEU A 32 -15.83 -4.46 1.84
N HIS A 33 -16.25 -3.24 1.46
CA HIS A 33 -16.16 -2.06 2.31
C HIS A 33 -16.98 -2.23 3.61
N GLU A 34 -18.21 -2.73 3.53
CA GLU A 34 -19.04 -3.00 4.72
C GLU A 34 -18.40 -4.06 5.63
N LYS A 35 -17.86 -5.14 5.06
CA LYS A 35 -17.15 -6.15 5.84
C LYS A 35 -15.90 -5.57 6.50
N LEU A 36 -15.09 -4.82 5.78
CA LEU A 36 -13.89 -4.16 6.31
C LEU A 36 -14.24 -3.20 7.44
N ARG A 37 -15.32 -2.42 7.32
CA ARG A 37 -15.80 -1.56 8.41
C ARG A 37 -16.12 -2.37 9.66
N SER A 38 -16.79 -3.51 9.52
CA SER A 38 -17.09 -4.39 10.66
C SER A 38 -15.84 -5.02 11.28
N VAL A 39 -14.82 -5.36 10.47
CA VAL A 39 -13.52 -5.88 10.94
C VAL A 39 -12.78 -4.80 11.71
N LEU A 40 -12.71 -3.58 11.18
CA LEU A 40 -12.01 -2.44 11.77
C LEU A 40 -12.71 -1.91 13.04
N GLN A 41 -14.04 -2.02 13.12
CA GLN A 41 -14.78 -1.74 14.36
C GLN A 41 -14.43 -2.74 15.48
N ALA A 42 -14.20 -4.01 15.14
CA ALA A 42 -13.80 -5.03 16.11
C ALA A 42 -12.30 -4.98 16.44
N ASN A 43 -11.47 -4.51 15.49
CA ASN A 43 -10.02 -4.41 15.64
C ASN A 43 -9.47 -3.24 14.78
N SER A 44 -9.43 -2.04 15.37
CA SER A 44 -8.98 -0.81 14.69
C SER A 44 -7.51 -0.84 14.29
N GLU A 45 -6.72 -1.67 14.97
CA GLU A 45 -5.26 -1.73 14.84
C GLU A 45 -4.81 -2.73 13.76
N ASN A 46 -5.74 -3.32 13.01
CA ASN A 46 -5.42 -4.26 11.95
C ASN A 46 -4.86 -3.55 10.71
N ALA A 47 -3.54 -3.40 10.66
CA ALA A 47 -2.82 -2.80 9.53
C ALA A 47 -3.14 -3.47 8.17
N SER A 48 -3.29 -4.79 8.15
CA SER A 48 -3.59 -5.53 6.91
C SER A 48 -5.02 -5.25 6.41
N ALA A 49 -5.98 -5.04 7.32
CA ALA A 49 -7.34 -4.65 6.94
C ALA A 49 -7.39 -3.25 6.32
N HIS A 50 -6.63 -2.29 6.87
CA HIS A 50 -6.47 -0.97 6.25
C HIS A 50 -5.81 -1.05 4.86
N PHE A 51 -4.79 -1.90 4.69
CA PHE A 51 -4.17 -2.11 3.38
C PHE A 51 -5.16 -2.73 2.37
N LEU A 52 -6.02 -3.65 2.82
CA LEU A 52 -7.10 -4.19 1.97
C LEU A 52 -8.16 -3.13 1.63
N SER A 53 -8.47 -2.21 2.54
CA SER A 53 -9.31 -1.03 2.23
C SER A 53 -8.68 -0.18 1.13
N TYR A 54 -7.36 0.07 1.20
CA TYR A 54 -6.63 0.75 0.13
C TYR A 54 -6.79 0.04 -1.22
N LEU A 55 -6.56 -1.27 -1.28
CA LEU A 55 -6.76 -2.06 -2.52
C LEU A 55 -8.20 -1.98 -3.04
N ASN A 56 -9.19 -1.97 -2.13
CA ASN A 56 -10.58 -1.85 -2.51
C ASN A 56 -10.92 -0.47 -3.09
N CYS A 57 -10.39 0.61 -2.49
CA CYS A 57 -10.55 1.98 -3.00
C CYS A 57 -9.89 2.15 -4.39
N LEU A 58 -8.77 1.47 -4.66
CA LEU A 58 -8.17 1.47 -6.00
C LEU A 58 -9.12 0.90 -7.07
N ARG A 59 -9.86 -0.18 -6.77
CA ARG A 59 -10.81 -0.82 -7.71
C ARG A 59 -11.94 0.13 -8.12
N VAL A 60 -12.37 1.00 -7.20
CA VAL A 60 -13.42 2.00 -7.46
C VAL A 60 -12.88 3.38 -7.81
N LYS A 61 -11.56 3.53 -7.97
CA LYS A 61 -10.87 4.80 -8.28
C LYS A 61 -11.22 5.92 -7.29
N GLU A 62 -11.31 5.58 -6.01
CA GLU A 62 -11.53 6.56 -4.94
C GLU A 62 -10.17 6.99 -4.34
N TYR A 63 -9.72 8.19 -4.69
CA TYR A 63 -8.40 8.68 -4.26
C TYR A 63 -8.31 8.92 -2.76
N SER A 64 -9.27 9.67 -2.20
CA SER A 64 -9.30 10.05 -0.77
C SER A 64 -9.29 8.81 0.13
N GLY A 65 -10.20 7.86 -0.12
CA GLY A 65 -10.24 6.61 0.61
C GLY A 65 -8.95 5.79 0.47
N ALA A 66 -8.34 5.77 -0.73
CA ALA A 66 -7.10 5.04 -0.96
C ALA A 66 -5.92 5.63 -0.19
N ILE A 67 -5.71 6.95 -0.26
CA ILE A 67 -4.58 7.60 0.42
C ILE A 67 -4.71 7.48 1.95
N ASP A 68 -5.92 7.70 2.49
CA ASP A 68 -6.16 7.62 3.93
C ASP A 68 -5.97 6.20 4.45
N SER A 69 -6.52 5.20 3.73
CA SER A 69 -6.36 3.79 4.08
C SER A 69 -4.90 3.33 4.01
N LEU A 70 -4.13 3.85 3.03
CA LEU A 70 -2.70 3.54 2.91
C LEU A 70 -1.93 4.09 4.10
N TYR A 71 -2.15 5.36 4.49
CA TYR A 71 -1.50 5.93 5.67
C TYR A 71 -1.89 5.22 6.97
N HIS A 72 -3.17 4.91 7.15
CA HIS A 72 -3.60 4.14 8.33
C HIS A 72 -2.96 2.74 8.38
N SER A 73 -2.83 2.06 7.24
CA SER A 73 -2.15 0.76 7.20
C SER A 73 -0.68 0.88 7.63
N TRP A 74 -0.03 1.97 7.23
CA TRP A 74 1.35 2.23 7.55
C TRP A 74 1.55 2.61 9.01
N ASP A 75 0.82 3.61 9.53
CA ASP A 75 0.92 4.05 10.93
C ASP A 75 0.74 2.90 11.92
N ARG A 76 -0.16 1.97 11.59
CA ARG A 76 -0.39 0.78 12.42
C ARG A 76 0.73 -0.24 12.28
N ASN A 77 1.30 -0.40 11.09
CA ASN A 77 2.46 -1.27 10.89
C ASN A 77 3.69 -0.74 11.65
N THR A 78 4.00 0.56 11.56
CA THR A 78 5.09 1.19 12.32
C THR A 78 4.86 1.12 13.82
N TYR A 79 3.64 1.39 14.28
CA TYR A 79 3.30 1.23 15.69
C TYR A 79 3.51 -0.21 16.17
N LEU A 80 3.12 -1.22 15.39
CA LEU A 80 3.37 -2.62 15.73
C LEU A 80 4.86 -2.97 15.77
N LEU A 81 5.68 -2.38 14.89
CA LEU A 81 7.14 -2.53 14.93
C LEU A 81 7.76 -1.85 16.17
N ASP A 82 7.15 -0.77 16.68
CA ASP A 82 7.60 -0.07 17.88
C ASP A 82 7.16 -0.75 19.19
N VAL A 83 5.92 -1.25 19.24
CA VAL A 83 5.32 -1.86 20.45
C VAL A 83 5.77 -3.30 20.65
N ASN A 84 5.92 -4.09 19.58
CA ASN A 84 6.49 -5.44 19.67
C ASN A 84 8.02 -5.38 19.77
N ARG A 85 8.53 -4.56 20.70
CA ARG A 85 9.96 -4.37 21.05
C ARG A 85 10.59 -5.69 21.52
N SER A 86 10.65 -6.66 20.63
CA SER A 86 11.73 -7.61 20.61
C SER A 86 12.97 -6.81 20.26
N PRO A 87 14.08 -6.96 20.99
CA PRO A 87 15.37 -6.38 20.59
C PRO A 87 15.83 -6.81 19.18
N ALA A 88 15.10 -7.72 18.52
CA ALA A 88 15.30 -8.18 17.15
C ALA A 88 14.57 -7.38 16.06
N ALA A 89 13.61 -6.50 16.36
CA ALA A 89 13.05 -5.60 15.34
C ALA A 89 14.12 -4.55 15.02
N THR A 90 14.82 -4.75 13.92
CA THR A 90 16.02 -3.99 13.60
C THR A 90 15.62 -2.60 13.08
N ASN A 91 16.50 -1.60 13.23
CA ASN A 91 16.32 -0.32 12.54
C ASN A 91 16.15 -0.52 11.02
N GLU A 92 16.69 -1.60 10.47
CA GLU A 92 16.54 -1.99 9.07
C GLU A 92 15.10 -2.34 8.71
N ASP A 93 14.35 -3.04 9.56
CA ASP A 93 12.93 -3.38 9.32
C ASP A 93 12.05 -2.13 9.22
N LYS A 94 12.31 -1.14 10.09
CA LYS A 94 11.62 0.16 10.03
C LYS A 94 11.98 0.90 8.74
N CYS A 95 13.27 1.05 8.47
CA CYS A 95 13.76 1.68 7.23
C CYS A 95 13.18 0.99 5.98
N ARG A 96 13.03 -0.33 6.00
CA ARG A 96 12.35 -1.09 4.95
C ARG A 96 10.88 -0.72 4.81
N SER A 97 10.15 -0.60 5.91
CA SER A 97 8.75 -0.14 5.86
C SER A 97 8.64 1.25 5.21
N PHE A 98 9.53 2.19 5.54
CA PHE A 98 9.53 3.53 4.92
C PHE A 98 9.74 3.47 3.40
N ARG A 99 10.67 2.63 2.94
CA ARG A 99 10.95 2.42 1.50
C ARG A 99 9.72 1.99 0.72
N TYR A 100 9.07 0.91 1.14
CA TYR A 100 7.93 0.35 0.44
C TYR A 100 6.68 1.22 0.57
N ALA A 101 6.55 1.98 1.66
CA ALA A 101 5.47 2.94 1.80
C ALA A 101 5.59 4.11 0.81
N ALA A 102 6.77 4.70 0.66
CA ALA A 102 7.01 5.73 -0.36
C ALA A 102 6.79 5.20 -1.79
N LEU A 103 7.19 3.95 -2.06
CA LEU A 103 6.88 3.28 -3.33
C LEU A 103 5.37 3.11 -3.55
N ASN A 104 4.61 2.70 -2.53
CA ASN A 104 3.16 2.56 -2.64
C ASN A 104 2.45 3.91 -2.85
N VAL A 105 2.89 4.98 -2.17
CA VAL A 105 2.38 6.35 -2.40
C VAL A 105 2.68 6.81 -3.82
N ALA A 106 3.89 6.53 -4.33
CA ALA A 106 4.23 6.80 -5.72
C ALA A 106 3.29 6.08 -6.69
N ILE A 107 3.07 4.77 -6.51
CA ILE A 107 2.18 3.97 -7.35
C ILE A 107 0.76 4.52 -7.31
N LEU A 108 0.26 4.86 -6.12
CA LEU A 108 -1.05 5.50 -5.97
C LEU A 108 -1.13 6.78 -6.79
N HIS A 109 -0.14 7.68 -6.69
CA HIS A 109 -0.11 8.88 -7.53
C HIS A 109 -0.06 8.58 -9.03
N VAL A 110 0.63 7.52 -9.47
CA VAL A 110 0.62 7.10 -10.88
C VAL A 110 -0.79 6.65 -11.31
N LEU A 111 -1.45 5.82 -10.50
CA LEU A 111 -2.79 5.29 -10.83
C LEU A 111 -3.85 6.39 -10.95
N PHE A 112 -3.67 7.52 -10.26
CA PHE A 112 -4.56 8.68 -10.31
C PHE A 112 -4.07 9.81 -11.23
N GLY A 113 -2.98 9.59 -11.98
CA GLY A 113 -2.46 10.59 -12.93
C GLY A 113 -1.77 11.80 -12.28
N HIS A 114 -1.47 11.74 -10.99
CA HIS A 114 -0.75 12.78 -10.23
C HIS A 114 0.76 12.71 -10.51
N LYS A 115 1.14 12.94 -11.77
CA LYS A 115 2.49 12.66 -12.28
C LYS A 115 3.61 13.35 -11.52
N LYS A 116 3.43 14.62 -11.16
CA LYS A 116 4.46 15.40 -10.44
C LYS A 116 4.71 14.79 -9.06
N GLN A 117 3.66 14.48 -8.33
CA GLN A 117 3.70 13.85 -7.00
C GLN A 117 4.30 12.45 -7.09
N ALA A 118 3.89 11.66 -8.08
CA ALA A 118 4.47 10.33 -8.33
C ALA A 118 6.00 10.38 -8.50
N ILE A 119 6.52 11.31 -9.32
CA ILE A 119 7.96 11.46 -9.54
C ILE A 119 8.69 11.85 -8.26
N LEU A 120 8.12 12.75 -7.45
CA LEU A 120 8.72 13.15 -6.17
C LEU A 120 8.79 11.96 -5.21
N SER A 121 7.69 11.23 -5.02
CA SER A 121 7.64 10.03 -4.17
C SER A 121 8.57 8.92 -4.68
N LEU A 122 8.70 8.73 -6.00
CA LEU A 122 9.64 7.76 -6.57
C LEU A 122 11.11 8.12 -6.27
N LYS A 123 11.47 9.41 -6.36
CA LYS A 123 12.83 9.85 -6.02
C LYS A 123 13.15 9.59 -4.56
N GLU A 124 12.19 9.82 -3.67
CA GLU A 124 12.32 9.52 -2.24
C GLU A 124 12.48 8.01 -2.01
N ALA A 125 11.64 7.18 -2.64
CA ALA A 125 11.75 5.72 -2.56
C ALA A 125 13.10 5.19 -3.07
N ILE A 126 13.62 5.76 -4.17
CA ILE A 126 14.94 5.42 -4.74
C ILE A 126 16.07 5.79 -3.76
N MET A 127 16.02 6.99 -3.19
CA MET A 127 17.01 7.46 -2.22
C MET A 127 17.07 6.50 -1.02
N MET A 128 15.92 6.21 -0.41
CA MET A 128 15.86 5.29 0.73
C MET A 128 16.28 3.86 0.35
N ALA A 129 15.94 3.39 -0.85
CA ALA A 129 16.36 2.09 -1.35
C ALA A 129 17.88 1.97 -1.52
N HIS A 130 18.55 3.03 -1.99
CA HIS A 130 20.00 3.08 -2.04
C HIS A 130 20.63 3.05 -0.65
N GLU A 131 20.15 3.88 0.29
CA GLU A 131 20.65 3.91 1.67
C GLU A 131 20.50 2.56 2.37
N GLY A 132 19.41 1.84 2.07
CA GLY A 132 19.12 0.52 2.62
C GLY A 132 19.66 -0.69 1.84
N ASN A 133 20.41 -0.48 0.75
CA ASN A 133 20.83 -1.55 -0.17
C ASN A 133 19.69 -2.49 -0.63
N ASP A 134 18.48 -1.96 -0.81
CA ASP A 134 17.29 -2.72 -1.18
C ASP A 134 17.09 -2.75 -2.70
N ASN A 135 17.77 -3.70 -3.35
CA ASN A 135 17.75 -3.81 -4.81
C ASN A 135 16.36 -4.10 -5.38
N HIS A 136 15.48 -4.78 -4.64
CA HIS A 136 14.12 -5.05 -5.08
C HIS A 136 13.29 -3.77 -5.14
N CYS A 137 13.27 -2.99 -4.05
CA CYS A 137 12.57 -1.71 -4.02
C CYS A 137 13.11 -0.76 -5.09
N LEU A 138 14.43 -0.72 -5.26
CA LEU A 138 15.10 0.11 -6.26
C LEU A 138 14.67 -0.25 -7.68
N GLN A 139 14.67 -1.53 -8.04
CA GLN A 139 14.24 -2.01 -9.36
C GLN A 139 12.79 -1.62 -9.66
N HIS A 140 11.88 -1.80 -8.69
CA HIS A 140 10.48 -1.42 -8.86
C HIS A 140 10.31 0.10 -9.03
N ALA A 141 10.99 0.90 -8.21
CA ALA A 141 10.91 2.36 -8.29
C ALA A 141 11.46 2.90 -9.62
N LEU A 142 12.60 2.35 -10.09
CA LEU A 142 13.18 2.72 -11.38
C LEU A 142 12.29 2.33 -12.56
N ALA A 143 11.65 1.16 -12.52
CA ALA A 143 10.71 0.74 -13.56
C ALA A 143 9.53 1.72 -13.70
N TRP A 144 8.95 2.14 -12.58
CA TRP A 144 7.89 3.17 -12.57
C TRP A 144 8.39 4.53 -13.07
N LEU A 145 9.58 4.96 -12.65
CA LEU A 145 10.16 6.23 -13.08
C LEU A 145 10.41 6.24 -14.60
N TYR A 146 10.94 5.13 -15.13
CA TYR A 146 11.14 4.97 -16.57
C TYR A 146 9.81 5.07 -17.32
N LYS A 147 8.77 4.34 -16.88
CA LYS A 147 7.43 4.39 -17.49
C LYS A 147 6.89 5.82 -17.58
N LEU A 148 6.96 6.59 -16.48
CA LEU A 148 6.50 7.98 -16.45
C LEU A 148 7.33 8.91 -17.36
N SER A 149 8.63 8.64 -17.51
CA SER A 149 9.52 9.42 -18.37
C SER A 149 9.25 9.20 -19.86
N VAL A 150 8.92 7.97 -20.26
CA VAL A 150 8.58 7.62 -21.65
C VAL A 150 7.26 8.26 -22.05
N GLU A 151 6.23 8.18 -21.20
CA GLU A 151 4.94 8.83 -21.42
C GLU A 151 5.07 10.36 -21.61
N ASN A 152 6.06 11.00 -20.95
CA ASN A 152 6.31 12.44 -21.14
C ASN A 152 6.85 12.77 -22.53
N LYS A 153 7.76 11.95 -23.08
CA LYS A 153 8.37 12.21 -24.39
C LYS A 153 7.34 12.13 -25.51
N VAL A 154 6.41 11.18 -25.43
CA VAL A 154 5.33 11.01 -26.42
C VAL A 154 4.36 12.20 -26.41
N MET A 155 3.97 12.68 -25.22
CA MET A 155 3.06 13.81 -25.08
C MET A 155 3.68 15.16 -25.45
N SER A 156 5.01 15.31 -25.37
CA SER A 156 5.73 16.53 -25.79
C SER A 156 5.98 16.62 -27.30
N GLN A 157 5.64 15.58 -28.06
CA GLN A 157 5.82 15.50 -29.51
C GLN A 157 4.49 15.62 -30.28
N LEU A 158 3.38 15.83 -29.57
CA LEU A 158 2.06 16.18 -30.09
C LEU A 158 1.78 17.65 -29.79
#